data_AF-A0A1D1UML4-F1
#
_entry.id   AF-A0A1D1UML4-F1
#
_cell.length_a   1.000
_cell.length_b   1.000
_cell.length_c   1.000
_cell.angle_alpha   90.00
_cell.angle_beta   90.00
_cell.angle_gamma   90.00
#
_symmetry.space_group_name_H-M   'P 1'
#
loop_
_entity.id
_entity.type
_entity.pdbx_description
1 polymer ?
#
loop_
_entity_poly.entity_id
_entity_poly.type
_entity_poly.pdbx_seq_one_letter_code
_entity_poly.pdbx_strand_id
1 'polypeptide(L)'
;MGAGRGGGAHGGHDVWGNMAHFRGVVTHHISPFEQRAFAGWIKAGFPNTIRRIRGQIFKIGTPMFIGLMIYTWANQYHEKLIRKDPKHYENEYSEYLMSDEHKSYLEHKQKNVEEAKMTDPKRKTT
;
A
#
# COMPACT_ATOMS: atom_id res chain seq x y z
N MET A 1 15.94 -53.93 37.33
CA MET A 1 15.99 -53.35 35.98
C MET A 1 14.71 -52.56 35.76
N GLY A 2 14.83 -51.26 35.51
CA GLY A 2 13.70 -50.34 35.35
C GLY A 2 14.26 -48.95 35.08
N ALA A 3 14.87 -48.79 33.90
CA ALA A 3 15.47 -47.54 33.46
C ALA A 3 14.36 -46.52 33.14
N GLY A 4 14.11 -45.59 34.07
CA GLY A 4 13.29 -44.41 33.83
C GLY A 4 14.15 -43.27 33.31
N ARG A 5 14.19 -43.11 31.98
CA ARG A 5 14.80 -42.00 31.24
C ARG A 5 14.55 -40.64 31.93
N GLY A 6 15.60 -40.03 32.48
CA GLY A 6 15.64 -38.61 32.80
C GLY A 6 15.65 -37.79 31.51
N GLY A 7 14.48 -37.54 30.95
CA GLY A 7 14.26 -36.49 29.96
C GLY A 7 13.91 -35.20 30.70
N GLY A 8 14.81 -34.23 30.70
CA GLY A 8 14.56 -32.91 31.28
C GLY A 8 13.42 -32.20 30.58
N ALA A 9 12.22 -32.31 31.13
CA ALA A 9 11.09 -31.48 30.74
C ALA A 9 11.33 -30.08 31.33
N HIS A 10 11.60 -29.09 30.47
CA HIS A 10 11.76 -27.67 30.82
C HIS A 10 10.48 -27.01 31.38
N GLY A 11 9.53 -27.78 31.90
CA GLY A 11 8.23 -27.31 32.38
C GLY A 11 7.42 -28.38 33.12
N GLY A 12 8.05 -29.25 33.91
CA GLY A 12 7.37 -30.32 34.66
C GLY A 12 6.59 -29.84 35.89
N HIS A 13 5.82 -28.77 35.75
CA HIS A 13 5.39 -27.94 36.86
C HIS A 13 4.02 -27.28 36.58
N ASP A 14 3.10 -28.03 35.97
CA ASP A 14 1.78 -27.55 35.53
C ASP A 14 0.75 -27.36 36.67
N VAL A 15 1.18 -27.54 37.93
CA VAL A 15 0.33 -27.45 39.12
C VAL A 15 0.84 -26.33 40.02
N TRP A 16 -0.08 -25.47 40.46
CA TRP A 16 0.18 -24.40 41.42
C TRP A 16 0.92 -24.94 42.66
N GLY A 17 1.99 -24.26 43.07
CA GLY A 17 2.80 -24.64 44.23
C GLY A 17 4.05 -25.48 43.91
N ASN A 18 4.16 -26.04 42.71
CA ASN A 18 5.35 -26.76 42.25
C ASN A 18 5.87 -26.09 40.96
N MET A 19 6.19 -24.80 40.96
CA MET A 19 6.67 -24.07 39.75
C MET A 19 8.16 -23.74 39.79
N ALA A 20 8.62 -23.30 40.96
CA ALA A 20 9.99 -22.94 41.21
C ALA A 20 10.20 -22.80 42.72
N HIS A 21 11.44 -22.98 43.16
CA HIS A 21 11.84 -22.74 44.54
C HIS A 21 12.39 -21.32 44.69
N PHE A 22 11.60 -20.41 45.28
CA PHE A 22 12.02 -19.05 45.62
C PHE A 22 12.10 -18.87 47.13
N ARG A 23 13.12 -18.16 47.63
CA ARG A 23 13.29 -17.80 49.05
C ARG A 23 13.70 -16.34 49.16
N GLY A 24 13.17 -15.62 50.15
CA GLY A 24 13.61 -14.26 50.48
C GLY A 24 13.06 -13.11 49.60
N VAL A 25 12.04 -13.36 48.77
CA VAL A 25 11.38 -12.31 47.98
C VAL A 25 10.07 -11.92 48.67
N VAL A 26 9.90 -10.63 48.99
CA VAL A 26 8.66 -10.08 49.53
C VAL A 26 8.06 -9.14 48.49
N THR A 27 6.81 -9.38 48.09
CA THR A 27 6.08 -8.54 47.14
C THR A 27 4.96 -7.78 47.84
N HIS A 28 4.85 -6.49 47.56
CA HIS A 28 3.81 -5.62 48.10
C HIS A 28 2.87 -5.19 46.98
N HIS A 29 1.58 -5.18 47.29
CA HIS A 29 0.52 -4.78 46.38
C HIS A 29 -0.49 -3.91 47.12
N ILE A 30 -1.15 -3.01 46.38
CA ILE A 30 -2.23 -2.15 46.87
C ILE A 30 -3.51 -2.58 46.15
N SER A 31 -4.66 -2.54 46.84
CA SER A 31 -5.95 -2.91 46.27
C SER A 31 -6.27 -2.07 45.01
N PRO A 32 -6.76 -2.69 43.91
CA PRO A 32 -7.14 -1.94 42.71
C PRO A 32 -8.21 -0.87 42.98
N PHE A 33 -9.08 -1.07 43.97
CA PHE A 33 -10.11 -0.10 44.37
C PHE A 33 -9.55 1.16 45.03
N GLU A 34 -8.29 1.11 45.47
CA GLU A 34 -7.57 2.24 46.06
C GLU A 34 -6.66 2.94 45.04
N GLN A 35 -6.44 2.32 43.88
CA GLN A 35 -5.59 2.87 42.82
C GLN A 35 -6.42 3.66 41.79
N ARG A 36 -5.81 4.70 41.24
CA ARG A 36 -6.34 5.39 40.06
C ARG A 36 -5.89 4.62 38.81
N ALA A 37 -6.83 4.01 38.10
CA ALA A 37 -6.55 3.11 36.96
C ALA A 37 -5.65 3.73 35.86
N PHE A 38 -5.73 5.05 35.64
CA PHE A 38 -4.94 5.76 34.62
C PHE A 38 -3.92 6.76 35.18
N ALA A 39 -3.53 6.62 36.45
CA ALA A 39 -2.51 7.47 37.03
C ALA A 39 -1.22 7.42 36.19
N GLY A 40 -0.70 8.60 35.84
CA GLY A 40 0.55 8.72 35.11
C GLY A 40 0.51 8.30 33.65
N TRP A 41 -0.65 8.02 33.05
CA TRP A 41 -0.70 7.60 31.64
C TRP A 41 -0.11 8.64 30.68
N ILE A 42 -0.43 9.92 30.86
CA ILE A 42 0.10 11.00 30.01
C ILE A 42 1.57 11.31 30.38
N LYS A 43 1.88 11.46 31.67
CA LYS A 43 3.21 11.89 32.14
C LYS A 43 4.29 10.80 32.00
N ALA A 44 3.94 9.53 32.23
CA ALA A 44 4.87 8.42 32.25
C ALA A 44 4.57 7.38 31.15
N GLY A 45 3.30 7.08 30.89
CA GLY A 45 2.89 6.12 29.87
C GLY A 45 3.27 6.57 28.47
N PHE A 46 2.83 7.76 28.05
CA PHE A 46 3.04 8.26 26.69
C PHE A 46 4.52 8.43 26.29
N PRO A 47 5.40 9.05 27.12
CA PRO A 47 6.83 9.10 26.81
C PRO A 47 7.47 7.71 26.73
N ASN A 48 7.04 6.78 27.59
CA ASN A 48 7.56 5.40 27.55
C ASN A 48 7.11 4.65 26.30
N THR A 49 5.87 4.88 25.83
CA THR A 49 5.37 4.33 24.57
C THR A 49 6.16 4.86 23.38
N ILE A 50 6.42 6.17 23.31
CA ILE A 50 7.26 6.75 22.25
C ILE A 50 8.66 6.14 22.27
N ARG A 51 9.28 6.03 23.45
CA ARG A 51 10.60 5.40 23.60
C ARG A 51 10.61 3.97 23.07
N ARG A 52 9.55 3.18 23.34
CA ARG A 52 9.40 1.80 22.85
C ARG A 52 9.21 1.75 21.33
N ILE A 53 8.34 2.60 20.78
CA ILE A 53 8.12 2.70 19.32
C ILE A 53 9.44 3.04 18.63
N ARG A 54 10.16 4.06 19.11
CA ARG A 54 11.43 4.51 18.52
C ARG A 54 12.47 3.38 18.38
N GLY A 55 12.52 2.45 19.33
CA GLY A 55 13.42 1.30 19.27
C GLY A 55 13.04 0.23 18.23
N GLN A 56 11.81 0.26 17.71
CA GLN A 56 11.29 -0.71 16.74
C GLN A 56 11.07 -0.12 15.34
N ILE A 57 11.11 1.22 15.18
CA ILE A 57 10.87 1.89 13.89
C ILE A 57 11.74 1.31 12.77
N PHE A 58 13.02 1.06 12.99
CA PHE A 58 13.87 0.53 11.92
C PHE A 58 13.66 -0.95 11.62
N LYS A 59 13.18 -1.73 12.60
CA LYS A 59 12.91 -3.15 12.40
C LYS A 59 11.65 -3.38 11.56
N ILE A 60 10.63 -2.54 11.78
CA ILE A 60 9.33 -2.67 11.12
C ILE A 60 9.18 -1.67 9.97
N GLY A 61 9.58 -0.43 10.20
CA GLY A 61 9.46 0.67 9.24
C GLY A 61 10.33 0.50 8.00
N THR A 62 11.54 -0.05 8.12
CA THR A 62 12.42 -0.29 6.95
C THR A 62 11.79 -1.23 5.92
N PRO A 63 11.37 -2.47 6.27
CA PRO A 63 10.73 -3.36 5.30
C PRO A 63 9.38 -2.81 4.80
N MET A 64 8.59 -2.14 5.67
CA MET A 64 7.34 -1.51 5.25
C MET A 64 7.57 -0.39 4.22
N PHE A 65 8.55 0.48 4.44
CA PHE A 65 8.88 1.57 3.53
C PHE A 65 9.33 1.04 2.18
N ILE A 66 10.21 0.04 2.16
CA ILE A 66 10.66 -0.61 0.93
C ILE A 66 9.47 -1.23 0.18
N GLY A 67 8.59 -1.95 0.89
CA GLY A 67 7.39 -2.55 0.29
C GLY A 67 6.47 -1.50 -0.35
N LEU A 68 6.25 -0.37 0.33
CA LEU A 68 5.46 0.74 -0.20
C LEU A 68 6.12 1.37 -1.44
N MET A 69 7.44 1.57 -1.43
CA MET A 69 8.16 2.07 -2.60
C MET A 69 7.98 1.15 -3.81
N ILE A 70 8.17 -0.17 -3.64
CA ILE A 70 7.98 -1.15 -4.72
C ILE A 70 6.54 -1.11 -5.25
N TYR A 71 5.56 -1.09 -4.36
CA TYR A 71 4.14 -1.03 -4.73
C TYR A 71 3.81 0.20 -5.58
N THR A 72 4.24 1.39 -5.14
CA THR A 72 3.99 2.64 -5.87
C THR A 72 4.67 2.65 -7.24
N TRP A 73 5.92 2.20 -7.31
CA TRP A 73 6.65 2.08 -8.58
C TRP A 73 5.97 1.10 -9.53
N ALA A 74 5.59 -0.10 -9.05
CA ALA A 74 4.98 -1.12 -9.88
C ALA A 74 3.65 -0.65 -10.49
N ASN A 75 2.80 0.01 -9.71
CA ASN A 75 1.53 0.55 -10.20
C ASN A 75 1.75 1.66 -11.24
N GLN A 76 2.64 2.61 -10.96
CA GLN A 76 2.96 3.68 -11.91
C GLN A 76 3.56 3.14 -13.21
N TYR A 77 4.39 2.12 -13.11
CA TYR A 77 5.01 1.48 -14.27
C TYR A 77 3.96 0.70 -15.08
N HIS A 78 3.08 -0.05 -14.42
CA HIS A 78 1.99 -0.77 -15.07
C HIS A 78 1.04 0.17 -15.83
N GLU A 79 0.64 1.29 -15.22
CA GLU A 79 -0.18 2.30 -15.89
C GLU A 79 0.51 2.89 -17.12
N LYS A 80 1.83 3.11 -17.08
CA LYS A 80 2.60 3.59 -18.23
C LYS A 80 2.63 2.56 -19.36
N LEU A 81 2.77 1.28 -19.03
CA LEU A 81 2.82 0.19 -20.02
C LEU A 81 1.49 -0.03 -20.74
N ILE A 82 0.35 0.21 -20.07
CA ILE A 82 -0.97 0.05 -20.69
C ILE A 82 -1.30 1.22 -21.64
N ARG A 83 -0.69 2.39 -21.44
CA ARG A 83 -0.93 3.55 -22.30
C ARG A 83 -0.27 3.34 -23.66
N LYS A 84 -1.02 3.64 -24.71
CA LYS A 84 -0.52 3.66 -26.09
C LYS A 84 0.53 4.76 -26.24
N ASP A 85 1.67 4.44 -26.85
CA ASP A 85 2.68 5.45 -27.21
C ASP A 85 2.31 6.07 -28.57
N PRO A 86 2.07 7.39 -28.66
CA PRO A 86 1.77 8.07 -29.93
C PRO A 86 2.82 7.81 -31.02
N LYS A 87 4.08 7.62 -30.64
CA LYS A 87 5.19 7.44 -31.58
C LYS A 87 5.10 6.16 -32.40
N HIS A 88 4.38 5.15 -31.94
CA HIS A 88 4.20 3.91 -32.69
C HIS A 88 3.24 4.03 -33.87
N TYR A 89 2.47 5.12 -33.96
CA TYR A 89 1.46 5.29 -35.00
C TYR A 89 1.77 6.42 -36.00
N GLU A 90 2.84 7.20 -35.80
CA GLU A 90 3.19 8.33 -36.68
C GLU A 90 3.35 7.91 -38.14
N ASN A 91 3.98 6.75 -38.39
CA ASN A 91 4.21 6.24 -39.75
C ASN A 91 2.90 5.80 -40.42
N GLU A 92 2.08 5.00 -39.73
CA GLU A 92 0.79 4.51 -40.24
C GLU A 92 -0.18 5.67 -40.51
N TYR A 93 -0.21 6.68 -39.63
CA TYR A 93 -1.01 7.88 -39.87
C TYR A 93 -0.49 8.69 -41.06
N SER A 94 0.84 8.84 -41.20
CA SER A 94 1.41 9.57 -42.34
C SER A 94 1.09 8.90 -43.68
N GLU A 95 1.14 7.57 -43.72
CA GLU A 95 0.80 6.76 -44.90
C GLU A 95 -0.70 6.85 -45.21
N TYR A 96 -1.55 6.73 -44.19
CA TYR A 96 -3.01 6.90 -44.34
C TYR A 96 -3.37 8.31 -44.85
N LEU A 97 -2.73 9.36 -44.34
CA LEU A 97 -2.95 10.74 -44.77
C LEU A 97 -2.53 10.97 -46.23
N MET A 98 -1.53 10.24 -46.74
CA MET A 98 -1.07 10.33 -48.13
C MET A 98 -1.77 9.35 -49.07
N SER A 99 -2.50 8.36 -48.54
CA SER A 99 -3.27 7.40 -49.34
C SER A 99 -4.33 8.08 -50.20
N ASP A 100 -4.56 7.53 -51.39
CA ASP A 100 -5.52 8.09 -52.34
C ASP A 100 -6.97 7.93 -51.85
N GLU A 101 -7.24 6.89 -51.03
CA GLU A 101 -8.53 6.69 -50.36
C GLU A 101 -8.86 7.86 -49.41
N HIS A 102 -7.88 8.32 -48.63
CA HIS A 102 -8.08 9.44 -47.70
C HIS A 102 -8.32 10.77 -48.41
N LYS A 103 -7.58 11.04 -49.51
CA LYS A 103 -7.78 12.25 -50.34
C LYS A 103 -9.20 12.29 -50.93
N SER A 104 -9.69 11.16 -51.42
CA SER A 104 -11.06 11.02 -51.94
C SER A 104 -12.11 11.33 -50.86
N TYR A 105 -11.95 10.79 -49.66
CA TYR A 105 -12.86 11.08 -48.53
C TYR A 105 -12.91 12.58 -48.19
N LEU A 106 -11.75 13.26 -48.16
CA LEU A 106 -11.68 14.70 -47.91
C LEU A 106 -12.36 15.53 -49.00
N GLU A 107 -12.17 15.17 -50.27
CA GLU A 107 -12.82 15.83 -51.40
C GLU A 107 -14.35 15.68 -51.33
N HIS A 108 -14.85 14.47 -51.05
CA HIS A 108 -16.27 14.22 -50.85
C HIS A 108 -16.84 15.00 -49.66
N LYS A 109 -16.10 15.06 -48.54
CA LYS A 109 -16.52 15.84 -47.37
C LYS A 109 -16.58 17.34 -47.67
N GLN A 110 -15.62 17.87 -48.42
CA GLN A 110 -15.63 19.26 -48.87
C GLN A 110 -16.83 19.52 -49.79
N LYS A 111 -17.09 18.66 -50.78
CA LYS A 111 -18.27 18.75 -51.65
C LYS A 111 -19.58 18.77 -50.84
N ASN A 112 -19.75 17.83 -49.91
CA ASN A 112 -20.95 17.78 -49.07
C ASN A 112 -21.11 19.03 -48.18
N VAL A 113 -20.00 19.59 -47.69
CA VAL A 113 -20.02 20.84 -46.91
C VAL A 113 -20.41 22.03 -47.79
N GLU A 114 -19.89 22.11 -49.02
CA GLU A 114 -20.25 23.15 -49.98
C GLU A 114 -21.72 23.01 -50.42
N GLU A 115 -22.20 21.79 -50.68
CA GLU A 115 -23.62 21.50 -50.96
C GLU A 115 -24.52 21.89 -49.78
N ALA A 116 -24.10 21.62 -48.54
CA ALA A 116 -24.83 22.03 -47.35
C ALA A 116 -24.89 23.56 -47.16
N LYS A 117 -23.82 24.28 -47.50
CA LYS A 117 -23.81 25.76 -47.51
C LYS A 117 -24.70 26.35 -48.60
N MET A 118 -24.87 25.62 -49.71
CA MET A 118 -25.72 26.01 -50.83
C MET A 118 -27.21 25.85 -50.51
N THR A 119 -27.57 24.85 -49.67
CA THR A 119 -28.95 24.55 -49.29
C THR A 119 -29.44 25.32 -48.06
N ASP A 120 -28.55 25.74 -47.14
CA ASP A 120 -28.86 26.65 -46.02
C ASP A 120 -27.72 27.68 -45.80
N PRO A 121 -27.89 28.95 -46.22
CA PRO A 121 -26.82 29.96 -46.17
C PRO A 121 -26.52 30.48 -44.75
N LYS A 122 -27.28 30.10 -43.71
CA LYS A 122 -27.10 30.62 -42.34
C LYS A 122 -26.16 29.77 -41.48
N ARG A 123 -25.73 28.59 -41.92
CA ARG A 123 -24.84 27.70 -41.17
C ARG A 123 -23.36 28.04 -41.40
N LYS A 124 -22.95 29.27 -41.06
CA LYS A 124 -21.51 29.60 -40.98
C LYS A 124 -20.95 29.08 -39.65
N THR A 125 -19.81 28.41 -39.74
CA THR A 125 -19.07 27.69 -38.70
C THR A 125 -18.91 28.49 -37.40
N THR A 126 -19.29 27.90 -36.26
CA THR A 126 -18.71 28.23 -34.95
C THR A 126 -17.30 27.66 -34.87
#